data_AF-A0A2R7ITI8-F1
#
_entry.id   AF-A0A2R7ITI8-F1
#
_cell.length_a   1.000
_cell.length_b   1.000
_cell.length_c   1.000
_cell.angle_alpha   90.00
_cell.angle_beta   90.00
_cell.angle_gamma   90.00
#
_symmetry.space_group_name_H-M   'P 1'
#
loop_
_entity.id
_entity.type
_entity.pdbx_description
1 polymer ?
#
loop_
_entity_poly.entity_id
_entity_poly.type
_entity_poly.pdbx_seq_one_letter_code
_entity_poly.pdbx_strand_id
1 'polypeptide(L)'
;RWTVPAPASGRPASVTIDMGAVVPIAGISVTPSRTIAKGVAPPRDYRCETSLDGQRWEVAAAGELPNIAYALATQRIAFAAVRPARWLRLSFTETAVPADYLTLAGVGAFLKQ
;
A
#
# COMPACT_ATOMS: atom_id res chain seq x y z
N ARG A 1 11.58 -4.70 -4.02
CA ARG A 1 10.69 -5.79 -3.53
C ARG A 1 10.58 -5.67 -2.02
N TRP A 2 9.37 -5.75 -1.48
CA TRP A 2 9.10 -5.70 -0.05
C TRP A 2 8.39 -6.99 0.35
N THR A 3 8.95 -7.73 1.31
CA THR A 3 8.38 -8.98 1.84
C THR A 3 8.43 -8.91 3.36
N VAL A 4 7.31 -9.23 4.01
CA VAL A 4 7.14 -9.20 5.47
C VAL A 4 6.27 -10.37 5.89
N PRO A 5 6.29 -10.80 7.18
CA PRO A 5 5.32 -11.77 7.67
C PRO A 5 3.90 -11.37 7.32
N ALA A 6 3.03 -12.36 7.06
CA ALA A 6 1.63 -12.09 6.78
C ALA A 6 1.01 -11.29 7.95
N PRO A 7 0.14 -10.30 7.65
CA PRO A 7 -0.61 -9.59 8.69
C PRO A 7 -1.38 -10.56 9.59
N ALA A 8 -1.54 -10.19 10.85
CA ALA A 8 -2.40 -10.89 11.79
C ALA A 8 -3.41 -9.92 12.41
N SER A 9 -4.44 -10.44 13.08
CA SER A 9 -5.42 -9.61 13.80
C SER A 9 -4.71 -8.64 14.76
N GLY A 10 -4.98 -7.34 14.61
CA GLY A 10 -4.34 -6.27 15.37
C GLY A 10 -2.86 -5.99 15.02
N ARG A 11 -2.30 -6.66 14.01
CA ARG A 11 -0.91 -6.51 13.55
C ARG A 11 -0.87 -6.38 12.02
N PRO A 12 -1.31 -5.24 11.46
CA PRO A 12 -1.22 -5.01 10.03
C PRO A 12 0.24 -4.96 9.57
N ALA A 13 0.51 -5.41 8.36
CA ALA A 13 1.77 -5.10 7.69
C ALA A 13 1.73 -3.64 7.24
N SER A 14 2.72 -2.85 7.61
CA SER A 14 2.75 -1.43 7.24
C SER A 14 4.09 -0.97 6.70
N VAL A 15 4.05 -0.02 5.77
CA VAL A 15 5.21 0.69 5.25
C VAL A 15 4.95 2.19 5.29
N THR A 16 5.94 2.94 5.75
CA THR A 16 5.93 4.40 5.78
C THR A 16 6.98 4.95 4.80
N ILE A 17 6.58 5.94 4.02
CA ILE A 17 7.41 6.57 2.98
C ILE A 17 7.53 8.06 3.33
N ASP A 18 8.76 8.55 3.53
CA ASP A 18 9.08 9.98 3.51
C ASP A 18 9.34 10.39 2.05
N MET A 19 8.58 11.35 1.54
CA MET A 19 8.79 11.91 0.19
C MET A 19 9.87 13.00 0.19
N GLY A 20 10.44 13.36 1.35
CA GLY A 20 11.50 14.34 1.51
C GLY A 20 11.02 15.80 1.50
N ALA A 21 9.87 16.07 0.89
CA ALA A 21 9.21 17.37 0.86
C ALA A 21 7.68 17.20 0.88
N VAL A 22 6.96 18.30 1.16
CA VAL A 22 5.51 18.33 1.00
C VAL A 22 5.17 18.37 -0.49
N VAL A 23 4.46 17.36 -0.98
CA VAL A 23 4.09 17.22 -2.40
C VAL A 23 2.57 16.99 -2.56
N PRO A 24 1.98 17.38 -3.70
CA PRO A 24 0.55 17.18 -3.97
C PRO A 24 0.27 15.76 -4.48
N ILE A 25 -0.08 14.86 -3.57
CA ILE A 25 -0.34 13.44 -3.89
C ILE A 25 -1.76 13.29 -4.41
N ALA A 26 -1.90 12.63 -5.56
CA ALA A 26 -3.19 12.30 -6.17
C ALA A 26 -3.65 10.86 -5.88
N GLY A 27 -2.75 9.99 -5.41
CA GLY A 27 -3.10 8.63 -5.03
C GLY A 27 -1.88 7.74 -4.80
N ILE A 28 -2.12 6.43 -4.79
CA ILE A 28 -1.11 5.40 -4.56
C ILE A 28 -1.04 4.37 -5.67
N SER A 29 0.11 3.72 -5.77
CA SER A 29 0.32 2.52 -6.58
C SER A 29 0.69 1.33 -5.69
N VAL A 30 0.11 0.17 -5.99
CA VAL A 30 0.44 -1.11 -5.36
C VAL A 30 0.74 -2.12 -6.47
N THR A 31 1.96 -2.65 -6.49
CA THR A 31 2.40 -3.59 -7.52
C THR A 31 2.67 -4.96 -6.91
N PRO A 32 1.87 -5.99 -7.22
CA PRO A 32 2.13 -7.35 -6.77
C PRO A 32 3.45 -7.87 -7.35
N SER A 33 4.07 -8.84 -6.67
CA SER A 33 5.18 -9.58 -7.28
C SER A 33 4.67 -10.40 -8.46
N ARG A 34 5.37 -10.37 -9.60
CA ARG A 34 5.09 -11.26 -10.75
C ARG A 34 5.63 -12.68 -10.53
N THR A 35 6.51 -12.87 -9.56
CA THR A 35 7.07 -14.18 -9.25
C THR A 35 6.11 -14.92 -8.34
N ILE A 36 5.50 -15.99 -8.86
CA ILE A 36 4.71 -16.93 -8.06
C ILE A 36 5.70 -17.81 -7.29
N ALA A 37 5.78 -17.59 -5.98
CA ALA A 37 6.55 -18.43 -5.06
C ALA A 37 5.60 -19.01 -4.00
N LYS A 38 5.88 -20.22 -3.51
CA LYS A 38 5.09 -20.82 -2.43
C LYS A 38 5.25 -19.98 -1.15
N GLY A 39 4.17 -19.87 -0.38
CA GLY A 39 4.16 -19.20 0.93
C GLY A 39 4.16 -17.67 0.88
N VAL A 40 4.04 -17.05 -0.29
CA VAL A 40 3.93 -15.58 -0.41
C VAL A 40 2.69 -15.16 -1.18
N ALA A 41 2.07 -14.07 -0.78
CA ALA A 41 0.91 -13.50 -1.47
C ALA A 41 0.92 -11.96 -1.42
N PRO A 42 0.30 -11.26 -2.39
CA PRO A 42 0.03 -9.82 -2.25
C PRO A 42 -1.05 -9.56 -1.18
N PRO A 43 -1.21 -8.32 -0.71
CA PRO A 43 -2.29 -7.92 0.20
C PRO A 43 -3.67 -8.02 -0.46
N ARG A 44 -4.70 -8.30 0.34
CA ARG A 44 -6.11 -8.24 -0.08
C ARG A 44 -6.64 -6.82 -0.10
N ASP A 45 -6.29 -6.06 0.92
CA ASP A 45 -6.84 -4.74 1.23
C ASP A 45 -5.76 -3.67 1.20
N TYR A 46 -6.12 -2.43 1.50
CA TYR A 46 -5.18 -1.39 1.86
C TYR A 46 -5.87 -0.33 2.73
N ARG A 47 -5.09 0.30 3.59
CA ARG A 47 -5.40 1.59 4.22
C ARG A 47 -4.24 2.54 4.01
N CYS A 48 -4.52 3.66 3.36
CA CYS A 48 -3.57 4.72 3.09
C CYS A 48 -3.83 5.91 4.00
N GLU A 49 -2.78 6.36 4.68
CA GLU A 49 -2.76 7.57 5.47
C GLU A 49 -1.67 8.50 4.98
N THR A 50 -1.88 9.79 5.17
CA THR A 50 -0.92 10.83 4.86
C THR A 50 -0.61 11.65 6.09
N SER A 51 0.59 12.23 6.12
CA SER A 51 1.00 13.15 7.18
C SER A 51 1.92 14.25 6.63
N LEU A 52 1.85 15.43 7.24
CA LEU A 52 2.79 16.53 7.00
C LEU A 52 4.03 16.41 7.90
N ASP A 53 3.88 15.86 9.10
CA ASP A 53 4.88 15.86 10.17
C ASP A 53 5.41 14.47 10.54
N GLY A 54 4.80 13.40 10.01
CA GLY A 54 5.14 12.00 10.31
C GLY A 54 4.56 11.50 11.65
N GLN A 55 3.84 12.35 12.38
CA GLN A 55 3.29 12.05 13.70
C GLN A 55 1.76 11.99 13.68
N ARG A 56 1.11 12.95 13.02
CA ARG A 56 -0.34 13.04 12.89
C ARG A 56 -0.76 12.48 11.54
N TRP A 57 -1.60 11.45 11.56
CA TRP A 57 -1.97 10.69 10.38
C TRP A 57 -3.45 10.85 10.06
N GLU A 58 -3.75 11.11 8.79
CA GLU A 58 -5.11 11.25 8.30
C GLU A 58 -5.37 10.25 7.17
N VAL A 59 -6.50 9.55 7.22
CA VAL A 59 -6.89 8.59 6.18
C VAL A 59 -7.10 9.32 4.85
N ALA A 60 -6.40 8.86 3.81
CA ALA A 60 -6.53 9.37 2.44
C ALA A 60 -7.39 8.48 1.55
N ALA A 61 -7.27 7.16 1.73
CA ALA A 61 -8.08 6.15 1.05
C ALA A 61 -7.99 4.82 1.78
N ALA A 62 -8.99 3.97 1.62
CA ALA A 62 -8.97 2.57 2.07
C ALA A 62 -9.90 1.75 1.18
N GLY A 63 -9.65 0.45 1.09
CA GLY A 63 -10.50 -0.47 0.33
C GLY A 63 -9.82 -1.79 0.03
N GLU A 64 -10.40 -2.52 -0.93
CA GLU A 64 -9.84 -3.78 -1.42
C GLU A 64 -8.99 -3.58 -2.68
N LEU A 65 -8.08 -4.53 -2.93
CA LEU A 65 -7.26 -4.63 -4.12
C LEU A 65 -7.80 -5.77 -5.00
N PRO A 66 -8.83 -5.50 -5.84
CA PRO A 66 -9.56 -6.55 -6.52
C PRO A 66 -8.65 -7.36 -7.43
N ASN A 67 -8.75 -8.69 -7.33
CA ASN A 67 -8.04 -9.63 -8.19
C ASN A 67 -6.50 -9.48 -8.21
N ILE A 68 -5.88 -8.84 -7.21
CA ILE A 68 -4.44 -8.51 -7.25
C ILE A 68 -3.53 -9.75 -7.29
N ALA A 69 -3.94 -10.85 -6.67
CA ALA A 69 -3.22 -12.13 -6.70
C ALA A 69 -3.11 -12.75 -8.11
N TYR A 70 -4.04 -12.43 -9.01
CA TYR A 70 -4.14 -13.07 -10.32
C TYR A 70 -3.89 -12.10 -11.49
N ALA A 71 -4.26 -10.82 -11.35
CA ALA A 71 -4.05 -9.80 -12.38
C ALA A 71 -2.55 -9.46 -12.56
N LEU A 72 -1.74 -9.60 -11.49
CA LEU A 72 -0.29 -9.35 -11.48
C LEU A 72 0.15 -7.98 -12.06
N ALA A 73 -0.76 -7.02 -12.06
CA ALA A 73 -0.59 -5.67 -12.59
C ALA A 73 -0.58 -4.63 -11.47
N THR A 74 0.11 -3.51 -11.70
CA THR A 74 0.08 -2.36 -10.78
C THR A 74 -1.34 -1.83 -10.70
N GLN A 75 -1.88 -1.78 -9.48
CA GLN A 75 -3.14 -1.11 -9.21
C GLN A 75 -2.86 0.34 -8.81
N ARG A 76 -3.55 1.27 -9.45
CA ARG A 76 -3.49 2.71 -9.14
C ARG A 76 -4.79 3.10 -8.48
N ILE A 77 -4.71 3.62 -7.27
CA ILE A 77 -5.86 4.08 -6.49
C ILE A 77 -5.77 5.59 -6.36
N ALA A 78 -6.71 6.31 -6.97
CA ALA A 78 -6.84 7.75 -6.80
C ALA A 78 -7.48 8.08 -5.45
N PHE A 79 -7.02 9.15 -4.82
CA PHE A 79 -7.72 9.75 -3.70
C PHE A 79 -8.93 10.54 -4.21
N ALA A 80 -9.93 10.74 -3.34
CA ALA A 80 -11.12 11.54 -3.67
C ALA A 80 -10.76 13.00 -4.03
N ALA A 81 -9.69 13.52 -3.43
CA ALA A 81 -9.09 14.81 -3.75
C ALA A 81 -7.57 14.72 -3.63
N VAL A 82 -6.86 15.58 -4.35
CA VAL A 82 -5.41 15.73 -4.22
C VAL A 82 -5.09 16.31 -2.84
N ARG A 83 -4.07 15.78 -2.16
CA ARG A 83 -3.71 16.16 -0.79
C ARG A 83 -2.24 16.53 -0.68
N PRO A 84 -1.88 17.65 -0.03
CA PRO A 84 -0.49 17.93 0.32
C PRO A 84 -0.04 16.98 1.44
N ALA A 85 1.09 16.29 1.25
CA ALA A 85 1.67 15.44 2.27
C ALA A 85 3.18 15.29 2.07
N ARG A 86 3.91 15.06 3.17
CA ARG A 86 5.33 14.66 3.13
C ARG A 86 5.51 13.18 3.42
N TRP A 87 4.59 12.59 4.17
CA TRP A 87 4.64 11.20 4.57
C TRP A 87 3.41 10.46 4.06
N LEU A 88 3.61 9.20 3.71
CA LEU A 88 2.55 8.27 3.34
C LEU A 88 2.74 6.97 4.11
N ARG A 89 1.68 6.44 4.70
CA ARG A 89 1.68 5.14 5.37
C ARG A 89 0.64 4.25 4.70
N LEU A 90 1.09 3.10 4.24
CA LEU A 90 0.22 2.02 3.76
C LEU A 90 0.20 0.92 4.80
N SER A 91 -1.01 0.46 5.12
CA SER A 91 -1.23 -0.69 6.00
C SER A 91 -2.09 -1.72 5.28
N PHE A 92 -1.81 -2.98 5.55
CA PHE A 92 -2.45 -4.15 4.95
C PHE A 92 -2.84 -5.11 6.06
N THR A 93 -4.12 -5.52 6.11
CA THR A 93 -4.64 -6.35 7.21
C THR A 93 -4.78 -7.82 6.85
N GLU A 94 -4.76 -8.17 5.57
CA GLU A 94 -4.89 -9.55 5.10
C GLU A 94 -4.11 -9.78 3.79
N THR A 95 -3.65 -11.01 3.54
CA THR A 95 -3.18 -11.43 2.22
C THR A 95 -4.35 -11.82 1.31
N ALA A 96 -4.21 -11.62 0.01
CA ALA A 96 -5.27 -11.91 -0.98
C ALA A 96 -5.59 -13.41 -1.11
N VAL A 97 -4.63 -14.26 -0.75
CA VAL A 97 -4.79 -15.72 -0.57
C VAL A 97 -3.98 -16.13 0.69
N PRO A 98 -4.30 -17.25 1.34
CA PRO A 98 -3.53 -17.72 2.49
C PRO A 98 -2.03 -17.88 2.17
N ALA A 99 -1.17 -17.27 2.98
CA ALA A 99 0.28 -17.30 2.82
C ALA A 99 0.98 -16.96 4.14
N ASP A 100 2.23 -17.38 4.29
CA ASP A 100 3.06 -17.08 5.46
C ASP A 100 3.63 -15.65 5.42
N TYR A 101 3.75 -15.09 4.20
CA TYR A 101 4.32 -13.77 3.96
C TYR A 101 3.49 -12.93 3.00
N LEU A 102 3.42 -11.64 3.27
CA LEU A 102 2.96 -10.63 2.32
C LEU A 102 4.14 -10.18 1.46
N THR A 103 3.97 -10.14 0.14
CA THR A 103 5.00 -9.64 -0.79
C THR A 103 4.44 -8.67 -1.83
N LEU A 104 5.17 -7.58 -2.06
CA LEU A 104 4.91 -6.60 -3.11
C LEU A 104 6.20 -6.35 -3.90
N ALA A 105 6.06 -6.17 -5.22
CA ALA A 105 7.18 -5.69 -6.04
C ALA A 105 7.50 -4.23 -5.69
N GLY A 106 6.46 -3.42 -5.48
CA GLY A 106 6.57 -2.01 -5.12
C GLY A 106 5.28 -1.43 -4.55
N VAL A 107 5.47 -0.34 -3.81
CA VAL A 107 4.42 0.58 -3.37
C VAL A 107 4.89 2.01 -3.64
N GLY A 108 3.97 2.94 -3.87
CA GLY A 108 4.35 4.33 -4.08
C GLY A 108 3.17 5.29 -4.05
N ALA A 109 3.50 6.57 -4.09
CA ALA A 109 2.56 7.66 -4.33
C ALA A 109 2.67 8.09 -5.81
N PHE A 110 1.58 8.61 -6.38
CA PHE A 110 1.64 9.35 -7.63
C PHE A 110 1.09 10.77 -7.42
N LEU A 111 1.74 11.72 -8.07
CA LEU A 111 1.35 13.12 -8.05
C LEU A 111 0.26 13.37 -9.10
N LYS A 112 -0.47 14.48 -8.95
CA LYS A 112 -1.32 14.99 -10.02
C LYS A 112 -0.43 15.36 -11.21
N GLN A 113 -0.81 14.92 -12.42
CA GLN A 113 -0.22 15.43 -13.66
C GLN A 113 -0.65 16.87 -13.90
#